data_AF-A0A355UFF4-F1
#
_entry.id   AF-A0A355UFF4-F1
#
_cell.length_a   1.000
_cell.length_b   1.000
_cell.length_c   1.000
_cell.angle_alpha   90.00
_cell.angle_beta   90.00
_cell.angle_gamma   90.00
#
_symmetry.space_group_name_H-M   'P 1'
#
loop_
_entity.id
_entity.type
_entity.pdbx_description
1 polymer ?
#
loop_
_entity_poly.entity_id
_entity_poly.type
_entity_poly.pdbx_seq_one_letter_code
_entity_poly.pdbx_strand_id
1 'polypeptide(L)' 'MFSVFLEKVFDEKPKGLIPKDKIPTIKTDLKSIPKDKDIVVWFGHSSYYIQIDGKRFLIDPMFSKHASPVP' A
#
# COMPACT_ATOMS: atom_id res chain seq x y z
N MET A 1 24.26 -16.43 -16.99
CA MET A 1 23.10 -16.28 -16.07
C MET A 1 23.55 -16.09 -14.61
N PHE A 2 24.45 -16.93 -14.07
CA PHE A 2 24.99 -16.77 -12.70
C PHE A 2 25.81 -15.48 -12.49
N SER A 3 26.64 -15.10 -13.47
CA SER A 3 27.47 -13.88 -13.42
C SER A 3 26.65 -12.58 -13.36
N VAL A 4 25.54 -12.48 -14.10
CA VAL A 4 24.62 -11.32 -14.08
C VAL A 4 23.92 -11.16 -12.72
N PHE A 5 23.70 -12.28 -12.01
CA PHE A 5 23.07 -12.27 -10.70
C PHE A 5 24.03 -11.75 -9.62
N LEU A 6 25.31 -12.14 -9.68
CA LEU A 6 26.36 -11.66 -8.76
C LEU A 6 26.65 -10.17 -8.97
N GLU A 7 26.73 -9.73 -10.22
CA GLU A 7 26.96 -8.32 -10.56
C GLU A 7 25.90 -7.40 -9.92
N LYS A 8 24.61 -7.78 -10.00
CA LYS A 8 23.51 -7.04 -9.36
C LYS A 8 23.49 -7.07 -7.83
N VAL A 9 24.13 -8.06 -7.20
CA VAL A 9 24.21 -8.16 -5.74
C VAL A 9 25.30 -7.24 -5.19
N PHE A 10 26.36 -6.99 -5.96
CA PHE A 10 27.49 -6.14 -5.57
C PHE A 10 27.47 -4.74 -6.18
N ASP A 11 26.49 -4.44 -7.03
CA ASP A 11 26.24 -3.08 -7.51
C ASP A 11 25.94 -2.12 -6.36
N GLU A 12 26.45 -0.89 -6.47
CA GLU A 12 26.10 0.16 -5.52
C GLU A 12 24.57 0.37 -5.52
N LYS A 13 23.98 0.43 -4.33
CA LYS A 13 22.53 0.64 -4.21
C LYS A 13 22.14 1.91 -4.97
N PRO A 14 21.10 1.86 -5.83
CA PRO A 14 20.61 3.02 -6.53
C PRO A 14 20.34 4.17 -5.56
N LYS A 15 20.80 5.38 -5.91
CA LYS A 15 20.47 6.58 -5.14
C LYS A 15 18.98 6.89 -5.33
N GLY A 16 18.33 7.38 -4.27
CA GLY A 16 16.93 7.85 -4.35
C GLY A 16 15.85 6.77 -4.19
N LEU A 17 16.17 5.61 -3.59
CA LEU A 17 15.18 4.57 -3.29
C LEU A 17 14.12 4.98 -2.25
N ILE A 18 14.36 6.09 -1.54
CA ILE A 18 13.48 6.61 -0.48
C ILE A 18 13.03 8.01 -0.89
N PRO A 19 11.72 8.30 -0.84
CA PRO A 19 11.21 9.65 -1.03
C PRO A 19 11.89 10.64 -0.09
N LYS A 20 12.33 11.79 -0.61
CA LYS A 20 12.93 12.86 0.21
C LYS A 20 11.91 13.47 1.17
N ASP A 21 10.66 13.57 0.70
CA ASP A 21 9.55 14.16 1.42
C ASP A 21 8.51 13.09 1.78
N LYS A 22 7.67 13.42 2.77
CA LYS A 22 6.55 12.56 3.14
C LYS A 22 5.57 12.48 1.97
N ILE A 23 5.11 11.26 1.68
CA ILE A 23 4.00 11.05 0.74
C ILE A 23 2.73 11.67 1.35
N PRO A 24 2.00 12.54 0.63
CA PRO A 24 0.77 13.14 1.14
C PRO A 24 -0.28 12.05 1.40
N THR A 25 -1.01 12.18 2.51
CA THR A 25 -2.08 11.24 2.87
C THR A 25 -3.35 12.00 3.22
N ILE A 26 -4.50 11.41 2.92
CA ILE A 26 -5.82 11.95 3.22
C ILE A 26 -6.49 11.02 4.21
N LYS A 27 -6.83 11.53 5.41
CA LYS A 27 -7.64 10.78 6.37
C LYS A 27 -9.09 10.83 5.93
N THR A 28 -9.61 9.69 5.51
CA THR A 28 -11.01 9.54 5.08
C THR A 28 -11.81 8.92 6.20
N ASP A 29 -12.91 9.57 6.61
CA ASP A 29 -13.88 8.95 7.49
C ASP A 29 -14.78 8.00 6.69
N LEU A 30 -14.47 6.71 6.74
CA LEU A 30 -15.19 5.68 5.98
C LEU A 30 -16.64 5.50 6.45
N LYS A 31 -16.96 5.88 7.70
CA LYS A 31 -18.28 5.63 8.29
C LYS A 31 -19.31 6.63 7.80
N SER A 32 -18.91 7.85 7.48
CA SER A 32 -19.79 8.90 6.94
C SER A 32 -20.08 8.76 5.45
N ILE A 33 -19.45 7.81 4.74
CA ILE A 33 -19.70 7.57 3.32
C ILE A 33 -21.09 6.91 3.14
N PRO A 34 -22.02 7.54 2.40
CA PRO A 34 -23.33 6.95 2.05
C PRO A 34 -23.16 5.61 1.33
N LYS A 35 -23.96 4.60 1.65
CA LYS A 35 -23.79 3.22 1.14
C LYS A 35 -24.01 3.10 -0.38
N ASP A 36 -24.86 3.95 -0.93
CA ASP A 36 -25.22 4.04 -2.35
C ASP A 36 -24.13 4.69 -3.21
N LYS A 37 -23.06 5.21 -2.60
CA LYS A 37 -21.94 5.81 -3.32
C LYS A 37 -20.89 4.77 -3.67
N ASP A 38 -20.58 4.63 -4.95
CA ASP A 38 -19.45 3.83 -5.39
C ASP A 38 -18.14 4.60 -5.12
N ILE A 39 -17.21 3.99 -4.38
CA ILE A 39 -15.94 4.60 -4.01
C ILE A 39 -14.84 3.57 -3.79
N VAL A 40 -13.60 3.99 -4.06
CA VAL A 40 -12.39 3.27 -3.67
C VAL A 40 -11.55 4.17 -2.76
N VAL A 41 -11.09 3.63 -1.64
CA VAL A 41 -10.12 4.27 -0.76
C VAL A 41 -8.87 3.40 -0.71
N TRP A 42 -7.74 3.97 -1.07
CA TRP A 42 -6.44 3.30 -1.02
C TRP A 42 -5.75 3.59 0.31
N PHE A 43 -5.32 2.55 1.02
CA PHE A 43 -4.63 2.68 2.30
C PHE A 43 -3.09 2.64 2.18
N GLY A 44 -2.57 2.43 0.96
CA GLY A 44 -1.16 2.15 0.72
C GLY A 44 -0.92 0.66 0.46
N HIS A 45 0.24 0.34 -0.13
CA HIS A 45 0.58 -1.01 -0.59
C HIS A 45 -0.55 -1.62 -1.47
N SER A 46 -0.95 -2.86 -1.22
CA SER A 46 -2.08 -3.55 -1.86
C SER A 46 -3.40 -3.45 -1.09
N SER A 47 -3.48 -2.61 -0.05
CA SER A 47 -4.66 -2.52 0.82
C SER A 47 -5.69 -1.52 0.31
N TYR A 48 -6.94 -1.98 0.13
CA TYR A 48 -8.05 -1.16 -0.39
C TYR A 48 -9.34 -1.36 0.40
N TYR A 49 -10.10 -0.28 0.52
CA TYR A 49 -11.54 -0.33 0.79
C TYR A 49 -12.30 0.00 -0.48
N ILE A 50 -13.23 -0.87 -0.86
CA ILE A 50 -14.10 -0.67 -2.03
C ILE A 50 -15.54 -0.72 -1.55
N GLN A 51 -16.32 0.30 -1.90
CA GLN A 51 -17.77 0.27 -1.78
C GLN A 51 -18.36 0.34 -3.18
N ILE A 52 -19.20 -0.64 -3.52
CA ILE A 52 -19.87 -0.70 -4.82
C ILE A 52 -21.22 -1.39 -4.66
N ASP A 53 -22.28 -0.82 -5.24
CA ASP A 53 -23.63 -1.40 -5.20
C ASP A 53 -24.10 -1.70 -3.75
N GLY A 54 -23.86 -0.76 -2.83
CA GLY A 54 -24.22 -0.92 -1.41
C GLY A 54 -23.35 -1.91 -0.62
N LYS A 55 -22.45 -2.66 -1.28
CA LYS A 55 -21.56 -3.66 -0.67
C LYS A 55 -20.21 -3.06 -0.34
N ARG A 56 -19.57 -3.58 0.71
CA ARG A 56 -18.26 -3.10 1.19
C ARG A 56 -17.27 -4.25 1.21
N PHE A 57 -16.12 -4.03 0.61
CA PHE A 57 -15.01 -4.97 0.52
C PHE A 57 -13.77 -4.35 1.14
N LEU A 58 -13.05 -5.15 1.91
CA LEU A 58 -11.75 -4.81 2.45
C LEU A 58 -10.73 -5.81 1.92
N ILE A 59 -9.80 -5.32 1.12
CA ILE A 59 -8.81 -6.12 0.39
C ILE A 59 -7.46 -5.94 1.05
N ASP A 60 -6.74 -7.05 1.26
CA ASP A 60 -5.43 -7.13 1.92
C ASP A 60 -5.29 -6.22 3.15
N PRO A 61 -6.11 -6.39 4.22
CA PRO A 61 -6.08 -5.50 5.37
C PRO A 61 -4.79 -5.64 6.16
N MET A 62 -3.82 -4.75 5.91
CA MET A 62 -2.58 -4.65 6.68
C MET A 62 -2.50 -3.31 7.40
N PHE A 63 -2.94 -3.31 8.66
CA PHE A 63 -2.94 -2.12 9.53
C PHE A 63 -1.89 -2.18 10.65
N SER A 64 -1.09 -3.24 10.68
CA SER A 64 0.09 -3.32 11.53
C SER A 64 1.21 -2.42 11.01
N LYS A 65 2.16 -2.06 11.88
CA LYS A 65 3.36 -1.31 11.47
C LYS A 65 4.30 -2.13 10.58
N HIS A 66 4.23 -3.46 10.70
CA HIS A 66 5.12 -4.40 10.02
C HIS A 66 4.32 -5.51 9.37
N ALA A 67 4.67 -5.84 8.12
CA ALA A 67 4.19 -7.02 7.41
C ALA A 67 5.11 -8.21 7.75
N SER A 68 5.10 -8.59 9.03
CA SER A 68 5.96 -9.64 9.59
C SER A 68 5.15 -10.53 10.52
N PRO A 69 5.39 -11.85 10.53
CA PRO A 69 4.80 -12.74 11.52
C PRO A 69 5.39 -12.54 12.93
N VAL A 70 6.52 -11.83 13.03
CA VAL A 70 7.21 -11.51 14.29
C VAL A 70 6.98 -10.03 14.63
N PRO A 71 6.74 -9.69 15.92
CA PRO A 71 6.48 -8.31 16.37
C PRO A 71 7.54 -7.28 15.99
#